data_AF-A0A945ZAZ0-F1
#
_entry.id   AF-A0A945ZAZ0-F1
#
_cell.length_a   1.000
_cell.length_b   1.000
_cell.length_c   1.000
_cell.angle_alpha   90.00
_cell.angle_beta   90.00
_cell.angle_gamma   90.00
#
_symmetry.space_group_name_H-M   'P 1'
#
loop_
_entity.id
_entity.type
_entity.pdbx_description
1 polymer ?
#
loop_
_entity_poly.entity_id
_entity_poly.type
_entity_poly.pdbx_seq_one_letter_code
_entity_poly.pdbx_strand_id
1 'polypeptide(L)'
;MTPLLILALTLVIVATTFLSGLFGMAGGLVLVGVLFVFLPLPTAMVLHAATQIASNLWRALIWRQHIRWRIVVAYMVGGAIALVPWSLTQFVPSTPVAMIFLGVIPLLVHLVPRRMQPNPESPRHGVTYGAVSMTSML
;
A
#
# COMPACT_ATOMS: atom_id res chain seq x y z
N MET A 1 16.17 -11.34 -16.51
CA MET A 1 15.23 -12.22 -15.79
C MET A 1 14.85 -13.37 -16.70
N THR A 2 14.76 -14.60 -16.20
CA THR A 2 14.39 -15.74 -17.04
C THR A 2 12.89 -15.69 -17.38
N PRO A 3 12.44 -16.23 -18.53
CA PRO A 3 11.02 -16.27 -18.88
C PRO A 3 10.16 -16.97 -17.82
N LEU A 4 10.71 -18.02 -17.19
CA LEU A 4 10.06 -18.75 -16.11
C LEU A 4 9.80 -17.85 -14.89
N LEU A 5 10.77 -17.02 -14.49
CA LEU A 5 10.60 -16.10 -13.37
C LEU A 5 9.55 -15.02 -13.68
N ILE A 6 9.53 -14.50 -14.91
CA ILE A 6 8.51 -13.53 -15.34
C ILE A 6 7.11 -14.15 -15.26
N LEU A 7 6.95 -15.37 -15.77
CA LEU A 7 5.69 -16.10 -15.68
C LEU A 7 5.26 -16.32 -14.23
N ALA A 8 6.17 -16.79 -13.37
CA ALA A 8 5.90 -17.02 -11.96
C ALA A 8 5.46 -15.73 -11.24
N LEU A 9 6.19 -14.63 -11.43
CA LEU A 9 5.84 -13.34 -10.83
C LEU A 9 4.50 -12.81 -11.34
N THR A 10 4.20 -12.99 -12.63
CA THR A 10 2.91 -12.61 -13.22
C THR A 10 1.76 -13.37 -12.58
N LEU A 11 1.90 -14.70 -12.41
CA LEU A 11 0.91 -15.53 -11.75
C LEU A 11 0.69 -15.11 -10.29
N VAL A 12 1.77 -14.82 -9.56
CA VAL A 12 1.69 -14.30 -8.18
C VAL A 12 0.97 -12.96 -8.15
N ILE A 13 1.29 -12.03 -9.04
CA ILE A 13 0.62 -10.73 -9.14
C ILE A 13 -0.89 -10.93 -9.38
N VAL A 14 -1.28 -11.78 -10.33
CA VAL A 14 -2.69 -12.07 -10.61
C VAL A 14 -3.39 -12.68 -9.38
N ALA A 15 -2.79 -13.70 -8.76
CA ALA A 15 -3.38 -14.36 -7.59
C ALA A 15 -3.52 -13.41 -6.39
N THR A 16 -2.49 -12.60 -6.11
CA THR A 16 -2.50 -11.67 -4.99
C THR A 16 -3.39 -10.45 -5.24
N THR A 17 -3.46 -9.93 -6.46
CA THR A 17 -4.40 -8.84 -6.80
C THR A 17 -5.85 -9.32 -6.74
N PHE A 18 -6.13 -10.57 -7.13
CA PHE A 18 -7.42 -11.21 -6.92
C PHE A 18 -7.77 -11.35 -5.43
N LEU A 19 -6.82 -11.82 -4.61
CA LEU A 19 -6.99 -11.92 -3.15
C LEU A 19 -7.25 -10.54 -2.52
N SER A 20 -6.57 -9.50 -2.98
CA SER A 20 -6.82 -8.11 -2.59
C SER A 20 -8.21 -7.62 -3.01
N GLY A 21 -8.70 -8.08 -4.16
CA GLY A 21 -10.08 -7.84 -4.60
C GLY A 21 -11.13 -8.47 -3.69
N LEU A 22 -10.89 -9.67 -3.18
CA LEU A 22 -11.82 -10.41 -2.33
C LEU A 22 -11.85 -9.89 -0.89
N PHE A 23 -10.67 -9.61 -0.30
CA PHE A 23 -10.52 -9.24 1.11
C PHE A 23 -10.14 -7.77 1.35
N GLY A 24 -10.05 -6.96 0.30
CA GLY A 24 -9.79 -5.52 0.37
C GLY A 24 -8.32 -5.10 0.51
N MET A 25 -7.49 -5.79 1.32
CA MET A 25 -6.07 -5.35 1.53
C MET A 25 -5.02 -6.47 1.67
N ALA A 26 -5.40 -7.73 1.92
CA ALA A 26 -4.43 -8.78 2.26
C ALA A 26 -3.44 -9.11 1.13
N GLY A 27 -3.87 -9.01 -0.13
CA GLY A 27 -3.04 -9.41 -1.28
C GLY A 27 -1.83 -8.53 -1.52
N GLY A 28 -1.92 -7.23 -1.23
CA GLY A 28 -0.79 -6.31 -1.41
C GLY A 28 0.40 -6.66 -0.51
N LEU A 29 0.13 -6.97 0.75
CA LEU A 29 1.16 -7.36 1.73
C LEU A 29 1.87 -8.66 1.33
N VAL A 30 1.10 -9.65 0.85
CA VAL A 30 1.68 -10.90 0.34
C VAL A 30 2.53 -10.64 -0.89
N LEU A 31 2.05 -9.83 -1.83
CA LEU A 31 2.79 -9.52 -3.05
C LEU A 31 4.14 -8.87 -2.76
N VAL A 32 4.18 -7.80 -1.96
CA VAL A 32 5.45 -7.10 -1.68
C VAL A 32 6.45 -8.01 -0.97
N GLY A 33 5.98 -8.89 -0.07
CA GLY A 33 6.82 -9.88 0.57
C GLY A 33 7.44 -10.87 -0.41
N VAL A 34 6.66 -11.38 -1.36
CA VAL A 34 7.18 -12.24 -2.44
C VAL A 34 8.19 -11.47 -3.31
N LEU A 35 7.89 -10.21 -3.68
CA LEU A 35 8.76 -9.43 -4.54
C LEU A 35 10.14 -9.16 -3.90
N PHE A 36 10.23 -8.93 -2.59
CA PHE A 36 11.51 -8.73 -1.89
C PHE A 36 12.40 -9.98 -1.89
N VAL A 37 11.84 -11.18 -2.07
CA VAL A 37 12.63 -12.42 -2.19
C VAL A 37 13.33 -12.50 -3.55
N PHE A 38 12.71 -11.98 -4.61
CA PHE A 38 13.16 -12.18 -5.99
C PHE A 38 13.75 -10.95 -6.66
N LEU A 39 13.48 -9.74 -6.15
CA LEU A 39 13.86 -8.48 -6.77
C LEU A 39 14.59 -7.56 -5.79
N PRO A 40 15.51 -6.71 -6.28
CA PRO A 40 16.01 -5.58 -5.51
C PRO A 40 14.86 -4.70 -5.01
N LEU A 41 15.01 -4.18 -3.80
CA LEU A 41 13.97 -3.39 -3.13
C LEU A 41 13.36 -2.28 -4.01
N PRO A 42 14.14 -1.43 -4.73
CA PRO A 42 13.55 -0.39 -5.56
C PRO A 42 12.66 -0.97 -6.68
N THR A 43 13.12 -2.04 -7.33
CA THR A 43 12.36 -2.70 -8.42
C THR A 43 11.09 -3.36 -7.88
N ALA A 44 11.18 -4.01 -6.72
CA ALA A 44 10.03 -4.60 -6.03
C ALA A 44 8.99 -3.54 -5.69
N MET A 45 9.42 -2.40 -5.14
CA MET A 45 8.53 -1.30 -4.75
C MET A 45 7.82 -0.68 -5.95
N VAL A 46 8.53 -0.45 -7.06
CA VAL A 46 7.92 0.08 -8.29
C VAL A 46 6.88 -0.89 -8.86
N LEU A 47 7.22 -2.18 -8.96
CA LEU A 47 6.32 -3.20 -9.49
C LEU A 47 5.09 -3.39 -8.58
N HIS A 48 5.30 -3.39 -7.27
CA HIS A 48 4.22 -3.41 -6.29
C HIS A 48 3.30 -2.19 -6.46
N ALA A 49 3.85 -0.96 -6.48
CA ALA A 49 3.07 0.26 -6.61
C ALA A 49 2.24 0.27 -7.91
N ALA A 50 2.85 -0.07 -9.05
CA ALA A 50 2.15 -0.11 -10.34
C ALA A 50 0.98 -1.11 -10.34
N THR A 51 1.21 -2.32 -9.83
CA THR A 51 0.16 -3.35 -9.76
C THR A 51 -0.94 -3.00 -8.76
N GLN A 52 -0.60 -2.40 -7.62
CA GLN A 52 -1.59 -1.94 -6.65
C GLN A 52 -2.40 -0.76 -7.16
N ILE A 53 -1.80 0.21 -7.86
CA ILE A 53 -2.53 1.32 -8.48
C ILE A 53 -3.54 0.77 -9.49
N ALA A 54 -3.12 -0.12 -10.39
CA ALA A 54 -4.04 -0.72 -11.36
C ALA A 54 -5.18 -1.48 -10.68
N SER A 55 -4.88 -2.31 -9.68
CA SER A 55 -5.86 -3.12 -8.96
C SER A 55 -6.84 -2.25 -8.14
N ASN A 56 -6.34 -1.25 -7.41
CA ASN A 56 -7.15 -0.32 -6.63
C ASN A 56 -8.01 0.57 -7.52
N LEU A 57 -7.45 1.05 -8.64
CA LEU A 57 -8.19 1.92 -9.56
C LEU A 57 -9.32 1.14 -10.24
N TRP A 58 -9.10 -0.11 -10.64
CA TRP A 58 -10.17 -0.96 -11.17
C TRP A 58 -11.33 -1.11 -10.17
N ARG A 59 -11.02 -1.35 -8.88
CA ARG A 59 -12.03 -1.37 -7.81
C ARG A 59 -12.73 -0.02 -7.69
N ALA A 60 -11.99 1.08 -7.69
CA ALA A 60 -12.55 2.42 -7.59
C ALA A 60 -13.47 2.74 -8.79
N LEU A 61 -13.14 2.28 -10.00
CA LEU A 61 -13.97 2.47 -11.19
C LEU A 61 -15.30 1.71 -11.09
N ILE A 62 -15.27 0.44 -10.67
CA ILE A 62 -16.49 -0.36 -10.45
C ILE A 62 -17.37 0.28 -9.38
N TRP A 63 -16.76 0.69 -8.26
CA TRP A 63 -17.47 1.22 -7.09
C TRP A 63 -17.63 2.74 -7.10
N ARG A 64 -17.40 3.41 -8.23
CA ARG A 64 -17.28 4.89 -8.32
C ARG A 64 -18.47 5.67 -7.74
N GLN A 65 -19.67 5.10 -7.82
CA GLN A 65 -20.89 5.72 -7.30
C GLN A 65 -20.96 5.72 -5.77
N HIS A 66 -20.20 4.84 -5.11
CA HIS A 66 -20.14 4.71 -3.65
C HIS A 66 -18.92 5.42 -3.05
N ILE A 67 -18.10 6.06 -3.89
CA ILE A 67 -16.89 6.75 -3.44
C ILE A 67 -17.26 8.08 -2.78
N ARG A 68 -16.80 8.25 -1.55
CA ARG A 68 -16.85 9.54 -0.84
C ARG A 68 -15.64 10.40 -1.24
N TRP A 69 -15.75 11.11 -2.36
CA TRP A 69 -14.66 11.90 -2.95
C TRP A 69 -14.00 12.90 -2.01
N ARG A 70 -14.78 13.51 -1.10
CA ARG A 70 -14.23 14.42 -0.06
C ARG A 70 -13.16 13.74 0.80
N ILE A 71 -13.36 12.46 1.14
CA ILE A 71 -12.43 11.69 1.98
C ILE A 71 -11.24 11.20 1.15
N VAL A 72 -11.48 10.81 -0.11
CA VAL A 72 -10.40 10.46 -1.05
C VAL A 72 -9.43 11.62 -1.21
N VAL A 73 -9.94 12.83 -1.49
CA VAL A 73 -9.10 14.03 -1.63
C VAL A 73 -8.36 14.32 -0.33
N ALA A 74 -9.02 14.23 0.83
CA ALA A 74 -8.36 14.42 2.13
C ALA A 74 -7.20 13.42 2.35
N TYR A 75 -7.43 12.14 2.05
CA TYR A 75 -6.40 11.10 2.13
C TYR A 75 -5.23 11.38 1.19
N MET A 76 -5.51 11.75 -0.06
CA MET A 76 -4.49 12.10 -1.05
C MET A 76 -3.67 13.33 -0.63
N VAL A 77 -4.31 14.34 -0.05
CA VAL A 77 -3.61 15.52 0.52
C VAL A 77 -2.69 15.11 1.66
N GLY A 78 -3.15 14.24 2.56
CA GLY A 78 -2.30 13.67 3.63
C GLY A 78 -1.07 12.95 3.08
N GLY A 79 -1.28 12.08 2.08
CA GLY A 79 -0.19 11.38 1.41
C GLY A 79 0.79 12.33 0.72
N ALA A 80 0.28 13.37 0.05
CA ALA A 80 1.12 14.40 -0.58
C ALA A 80 1.96 15.18 0.44
N ILE A 81 1.39 15.52 1.60
CA ILE A 81 2.11 16.18 2.70
C ILE A 81 3.28 15.32 3.19
N ALA A 82 3.08 14.01 3.33
CA ALA A 82 4.16 13.09 3.72
C ALA A 82 5.18 12.84 2.59
N LEU A 83 4.74 12.89 1.33
CA LEU A 83 5.60 12.67 0.16
C LEU A 83 6.62 13.79 -0.04
N VAL A 84 6.24 15.05 0.23
CA VAL A 84 7.15 16.21 0.07
C VAL A 84 8.45 16.05 0.88
N PRO A 85 8.44 15.88 2.22
CA PRO A 85 9.68 15.72 2.98
C PRO A 85 10.44 14.44 2.61
N TRP A 86 9.73 13.38 2.23
CA TRP A 86 10.40 12.18 1.72
C TRP A 86 11.14 12.43 0.42
N SER A 87 10.56 13.16 -0.54
CA SER A 87 11.21 13.47 -1.82
C SER A 87 12.49 14.28 -1.66
N LEU A 88 12.64 15.01 -0.56
CA LEU A 88 13.84 15.78 -0.21
C LEU A 88 14.93 14.91 0.43
N THR A 89 14.52 13.92 1.23
CA THR A 89 15.46 13.04 1.95
C THR A 89 15.83 11.79 1.17
N GLN A 90 14.96 11.36 0.25
CA GLN A 90 15.08 10.14 -0.56
C GLN A 90 15.50 8.92 0.26
N PHE A 91 15.03 8.85 1.51
CA PHE A 91 15.37 7.75 2.39
C PHE A 91 14.78 6.45 1.83
N VAL A 92 15.62 5.43 1.71
CA VAL A 92 15.22 4.09 1.28
C VAL A 92 15.69 3.11 2.36
N PRO A 93 14.77 2.39 3.03
CA PRO A 93 15.14 1.44 4.07
C PRO A 93 15.86 0.24 3.43
N SER A 94 16.69 -0.46 4.20
CA SER A 94 17.25 -1.72 3.72
C SER A 94 16.18 -2.81 3.66
N THR A 95 16.34 -3.81 2.78
CA THR A 95 15.37 -4.92 2.65
C THR A 95 15.03 -5.60 3.98
N PRO A 96 15.99 -5.88 4.90
CA PRO A 96 15.64 -6.45 6.20
C PRO A 96 14.74 -5.53 7.04
N VAL A 97 15.01 -4.22 7.05
CA VAL A 97 14.19 -3.23 7.77
C VAL A 97 12.79 -3.17 7.16
N ALA A 98 12.69 -3.12 5.83
CA ALA A 98 11.42 -3.14 5.12
C ALA A 98 10.60 -4.42 5.42
N MET A 99 11.26 -5.57 5.56
CA MET A 99 10.59 -6.83 5.92
C MET A 99 10.10 -6.84 7.37
N ILE A 100 10.86 -6.27 8.30
CA ILE A 100 10.42 -6.08 9.69
C ILE A 100 9.19 -5.17 9.72
N PHE A 101 9.24 -4.03 9.03
CA PHE A 101 8.11 -3.12 8.93
C PHE A 101 6.87 -3.76 8.29
N LEU A 102 7.05 -4.58 7.24
CA LEU A 102 5.96 -5.31 6.61
C LEU A 102 5.20 -6.21 7.61
N GLY A 103 5.91 -6.83 8.56
CA GLY A 103 5.29 -7.66 9.60
C GLY A 103 4.74 -6.85 10.78
N VAL A 104 5.51 -5.87 11.27
CA VAL A 104 5.19 -5.14 12.51
C VAL A 104 4.05 -4.14 12.30
N ILE A 105 4.02 -3.40 11.19
CA ILE A 105 3.03 -2.33 10.98
C ILE A 105 1.59 -2.87 11.01
N PRO A 106 1.22 -3.93 10.25
CA PRO A 106 -0.13 -4.47 10.29
C PRO A 106 -0.52 -5.00 11.68
N LEU A 107 0.43 -5.58 12.42
CA LEU A 107 0.21 -6.04 13.79
C LEU A 107 -0.05 -4.87 14.74
N LEU A 108 0.74 -3.79 14.64
CA LEU A 108 0.53 -2.59 15.43
C LEU A 108 -0.84 -1.96 15.16
N VAL A 109 -1.24 -1.89 13.88
CA VAL A 109 -2.57 -1.41 13.48
C VAL A 109 -3.68 -2.29 14.07
N HIS A 110 -3.49 -3.62 14.09
CA HIS A 110 -4.45 -4.54 14.70
C HIS A 110 -4.56 -4.36 16.23
N LEU A 111 -3.47 -4.00 16.90
CA LEU A 111 -3.43 -3.75 18.33
C LEU A 111 -4.02 -2.38 18.74
N VAL A 112 -4.31 -1.49 17.79
CA VAL A 112 -4.89 -0.17 18.08
C VAL A 112 -6.25 -0.35 18.80
N PRO A 113 -6.43 0.22 20.00
CA PRO A 113 -7.68 0.12 20.75
C PRO A 113 -8.88 0.67 19.96
N ARG A 114 -10.05 0.04 20.10
CA ARG A 114 -11.28 0.45 19.39
C ARG A 114 -11.64 1.94 19.59
N ARG A 115 -11.32 2.52 20.75
CA ARG A 115 -11.55 3.95 21.05
C ARG A 115 -10.74 4.92 20.16
N MET A 116 -9.68 4.44 19.51
CA MET A 116 -8.80 5.22 18.64
C MET A 116 -9.10 5.00 17.14
N GLN A 117 -10.17 4.28 16.81
CA GLN A 117 -10.53 4.05 15.40
C GLN A 117 -10.84 5.38 14.71
N PRO A 118 -10.18 5.69 13.57
CA PRO A 118 -10.42 6.93 12.86
C PRO A 118 -11.83 6.95 12.28
N ASN A 119 -12.55 8.05 12.51
CA ASN A 119 -13.82 8.30 11.86
C ASN A 119 -13.64 8.45 10.32
N PRO A 120 -14.19 7.54 9.49
CA PRO A 120 -14.04 7.55 8.03
C PRO A 120 -14.78 8.71 7.34
N GLU A 121 -15.64 9.42 8.05
CA GLU A 121 -16.36 10.60 7.54
C GLU A 121 -15.65 11.92 7.84
N SER A 122 -14.60 11.90 8.67
CA SER A 122 -13.84 13.09 9.05
C SER A 122 -12.70 13.36 8.06
N PRO A 123 -12.71 14.49 7.32
CA PRO A 123 -11.60 14.83 6.43
C PRO A 123 -10.28 15.01 7.18
N ARG A 124 -10.31 15.50 8.43
CA ARG A 124 -9.11 15.64 9.26
C ARG A 124 -8.47 14.28 9.51
N HIS A 125 -9.28 13.27 9.85
CA HIS A 125 -8.79 11.90 10.01
C HIS A 125 -8.31 11.31 8.68
N GLY A 126 -8.97 11.64 7.56
CA GLY A 126 -8.51 11.29 6.22
C GLY A 126 -7.10 11.80 5.93
N VAL A 127 -6.84 13.10 6.17
CA VAL A 127 -5.49 13.70 6.01
C VAL A 127 -4.47 13.01 6.92
N THR A 128 -4.77 12.86 8.21
CA THR A 128 -3.82 12.23 9.14
C THR A 128 -3.53 10.78 8.77
N TYR A 129 -4.54 10.02 8.36
CA TYR A 129 -4.37 8.62 8.00
C TYR A 129 -3.62 8.46 6.67
N GLY A 130 -3.88 9.33 5.69
CA GLY A 130 -3.11 9.40 4.45
C GLY A 130 -1.64 9.73 4.67
N ALA A 131 -1.34 10.68 5.56
CA ALA A 131 0.03 11.03 5.92
C ALA A 131 0.74 9.87 6.64
N VAL A 132 0.13 9.31 7.69
CA VAL A 132 0.70 8.19 8.46
C VAL A 132 0.91 6.96 7.58
N SER A 133 -0.06 6.62 6.72
CA SER A 133 0.07 5.50 5.80
C SER A 133 1.23 5.70 4.83
N MET A 134 1.38 6.90 4.25
CA MET A 134 2.47 7.18 3.33
C MET A 134 3.83 7.11 4.06
N THR A 135 3.94 7.70 5.25
CA THR A 135 5.16 7.65 6.06
C THR A 135 5.52 6.22 6.47
N SER A 136 4.54 5.35 6.68
CA SER A 136 4.75 3.94 7.04
C SER A 136 5.30 3.09 5.88
N MET A 137 5.28 3.61 4.65
CA MET A 137 5.86 2.95 3.48
C MET A 137 7.31 3.38 3.20
N LEU A 138 7.86 4.29 4.02
CA LEU A 138 9.23 4.82 3.97
C LEU A 138 10.11 4.10 4.99
#